data_AF-A0A952P6C8-F1
#
_entry.id   AF-A0A952P6C8-F1
#
_cell.length_a   1.000
_cell.length_b   1.000
_cell.length_c   1.000
_cell.angle_alpha   90.00
_cell.angle_beta   90.00
_cell.angle_gamma   90.00
#
_symmetry.space_group_name_H-M   'P 1'
#
loop_
_entity.id
_entity.type
_entity.pdbx_description
1 polymer ?
#
loop_
_entity_poly.entity_id
_entity_poly.type
_entity_poly.pdbx_seq_one_letter_code
_entity_poly.pdbx_strand_id
1 'polypeptide(L)'
;MTDRLHELFQMMLQQVENLSETDAQLITRVASRYALEIQQDAEIPGAFLEDVLVDLESEVLVMYRKTTYGYWSLRDYREARLVKGQSEEA
;
A
#
# COMPACT_ATOMS: atom_id res chain seq x y z
N MET A 1 9.56 -11.20 -9.38
CA MET A 1 10.29 -10.06 -8.76
C MET A 1 9.31 -9.06 -8.14
N THR A 2 8.13 -9.53 -7.70
CA THR A 2 6.95 -8.70 -7.45
C THR A 2 6.35 -8.97 -6.06
N ASP A 3 6.92 -9.92 -5.32
CA ASP A 3 6.39 -10.37 -4.03
C ASP A 3 6.60 -9.31 -2.95
N ARG A 4 7.76 -8.64 -2.95
CA ARG A 4 8.12 -7.73 -1.86
C ARG A 4 7.27 -6.47 -1.79
N LEU A 5 7.03 -5.81 -2.94
CA LEU A 5 6.13 -4.66 -3.00
C LEU A 5 4.70 -5.05 -2.58
N HIS A 6 4.24 -6.23 -3.02
CA HIS A 6 2.93 -6.75 -2.66
C HIS A 6 2.82 -7.07 -1.17
N GLU A 7 3.82 -7.71 -0.58
CA GLU A 7 3.91 -7.98 0.87
C GLU A 7 3.82 -6.69 1.69
N LEU A 8 4.61 -5.69 1.29
CA LEU A 8 4.63 -4.38 1.95
C LEU A 8 3.26 -3.70 1.84
N PHE A 9 2.65 -3.74 0.66
CA PHE A 9 1.29 -3.25 0.42
C PHE A 9 0.28 -3.94 1.34
N GLN A 10 0.27 -5.28 1.40
CA GLN A 10 -0.66 -6.04 2.24
C GLN A 10 -0.50 -5.70 3.73
N MET A 11 0.74 -5.64 4.21
CA MET A 11 1.05 -5.29 5.59
C MET A 11 0.52 -3.89 5.94
N MET A 12 0.76 -2.89 5.08
CA MET A 12 0.35 -1.51 5.33
C MET A 12 -1.15 -1.28 5.14
N LEU A 13 -1.78 -2.00 4.20
CA LEU A 13 -3.22 -1.97 3.99
C LEU A 13 -3.99 -2.39 5.26
N GLN A 14 -3.45 -3.37 5.99
CA GLN A 14 -4.04 -3.93 7.22
C GLN A 14 -3.82 -3.07 8.47
N GLN A 15 -3.08 -1.96 8.40
CA GLN A 15 -2.85 -1.06 9.54
C GLN A 15 -4.10 -0.24 9.89
N VAL A 16 -4.99 -0.86 10.65
CA VAL A 16 -6.26 -0.27 11.12
C VAL A 16 -6.09 0.84 12.16
N GLU A 17 -4.89 1.03 12.72
CA GLU A 17 -4.61 2.11 13.68
C GLU A 17 -4.62 3.51 13.03
N ASN A 18 -4.53 3.59 11.69
CA ASN A 18 -4.55 4.86 10.96
C ASN A 18 -5.78 4.97 10.04
N LEU A 19 -6.96 5.14 10.64
CA LEU A 19 -8.21 5.34 9.88
C LEU A 19 -8.31 6.70 9.19
N SER A 20 -7.45 7.66 9.55
CA SER A 20 -7.38 8.97 8.89
C SER A 20 -6.56 8.98 7.60
N GLU A 21 -5.81 7.91 7.32
CA GLU A 21 -5.02 7.79 6.09
C GLU A 21 -5.94 7.72 4.87
N THR A 22 -5.66 8.55 3.86
CA THR A 22 -6.32 8.46 2.56
C THR A 22 -5.71 7.35 1.70
N ASP A 23 -6.44 6.92 0.69
CA ASP A 23 -5.94 5.98 -0.33
C ASP A 23 -4.67 6.51 -1.01
N ALA A 24 -4.63 7.79 -1.40
CA ALA A 24 -3.44 8.42 -1.97
C ALA A 24 -2.25 8.40 -1.01
N GLN A 25 -2.46 8.69 0.28
CA GLN A 25 -1.41 8.65 1.30
C GLN A 25 -0.85 7.24 1.48
N LEU A 26 -1.71 6.21 1.51
CA LEU A 26 -1.26 4.82 1.58
C LEU A 26 -0.42 4.45 0.37
N ILE A 27 -0.87 4.79 -0.85
CA ILE A 27 -0.17 4.48 -2.10
C ILE A 27 1.23 5.09 -2.09
N THR A 28 1.34 6.39 -1.84
CA THR A 28 2.64 7.09 -1.76
C THR A 28 3.53 6.52 -0.67
N ARG A 29 2.97 6.19 0.50
CA ARG A 29 3.74 5.64 1.63
C ARG A 29 4.32 4.26 1.30
N VAL A 30 3.55 3.38 0.65
CA VAL A 30 4.01 2.06 0.21
C VAL A 30 5.10 2.20 -0.85
N ALA A 31 4.86 2.99 -1.90
CA ALA A 31 5.80 3.21 -2.98
C ALA A 31 7.13 3.80 -2.47
N SER A 32 7.05 4.84 -1.63
CA SER A 32 8.22 5.49 -1.02
C SER A 32 9.01 4.52 -0.13
N ARG A 33 8.32 3.68 0.63
CA ARG A 33 8.99 2.69 1.49
C ARG A 33 9.70 1.62 0.67
N TYR A 34 9.08 1.12 -0.40
CA TYR A 34 9.73 0.16 -1.28
C TYR A 34 10.89 0.77 -2.06
N ALA A 35 10.74 2.01 -2.55
CA ALA A 35 11.79 2.77 -3.21
C ALA A 35 13.04 2.92 -2.31
N LEU A 36 12.84 3.14 -1.01
CA LEU A 36 13.95 3.18 -0.05
C LEU A 36 14.63 1.81 0.12
N GLU A 37 13.86 0.71 0.14
CA GLU A 37 14.42 -0.66 0.22
C GLU A 37 15.30 -0.95 -1.02
N ILE A 38 14.80 -0.65 -2.23
CA ILE A 38 15.57 -0.87 -3.46
C ILE A 38 16.74 0.10 -3.62
N GLN A 39 16.67 1.33 -3.10
CA GLN A 39 17.78 2.29 -3.16
C GLN A 39 18.96 1.85 -2.27
N GLN A 40 18.68 1.12 -1.19
CA GLN A 40 19.72 0.53 -0.34
C GLN A 40 20.40 -0.67 -1.01
N ASP A 41 19.65 -1.44 -1.80
CA ASP A 41 20.13 -2.68 -2.42
C ASP A 41 20.73 -2.49 -3.82
N ALA A 42 20.20 -1.54 -4.58
CA ALA A 42 20.65 -1.16 -5.91
C ALA A 42 21.01 0.32 -5.86
N GLU A 43 22.21 0.69 -6.30
CA GLU A 43 22.69 2.07 -6.38
C GLU A 43 21.87 2.89 -7.41
N ILE A 44 20.57 3.07 -7.20
CA ILE A 44 19.69 3.84 -8.07
C ILE A 44 20.20 5.27 -8.04
N PRO A 45 20.67 5.81 -9.18
CA PRO A 45 21.10 7.20 -9.23
C PRO A 45 19.90 8.08 -8.87
N GLY A 46 20.07 9.01 -7.93
CA GLY A 46 18.95 9.81 -7.41
C GLY A 46 18.14 10.54 -8.48
N ALA A 47 18.71 10.79 -9.66
CA ALA A 47 18.04 11.37 -10.82
C ALA A 47 16.88 10.51 -11.38
N PHE A 48 16.88 9.19 -11.15
CA PHE A 48 15.82 8.28 -11.60
C PHE A 48 14.83 7.93 -10.49
N LEU A 49 15.05 8.39 -9.26
CA LEU A 49 14.21 8.02 -8.12
C LEU A 49 12.77 8.50 -8.29
N GLU A 50 12.56 9.68 -8.87
CA GLU A 50 11.23 10.24 -9.11
C GLU A 50 10.45 9.40 -10.13
N ASP A 51 11.07 9.02 -11.25
CA ASP A 51 10.45 8.16 -12.25
C ASP A 51 10.08 6.79 -11.66
N VAL A 52 10.99 6.20 -10.89
CA VAL A 52 10.76 4.93 -10.19
C VAL A 52 9.60 5.04 -9.19
N LEU A 53 9.49 6.16 -8.46
CA LEU A 53 8.37 6.38 -7.54
C LEU A 53 7.03 6.45 -8.29
N VAL A 54 6.97 7.15 -9.41
CA VAL A 54 5.75 7.25 -10.23
C VAL A 54 5.29 5.88 -10.73
N ASP A 55 6.23 5.05 -11.18
CA ASP A 55 5.95 3.69 -11.62
C ASP A 55 5.43 2.81 -10.46
N LEU A 56 6.09 2.91 -9.30
CA LEU A 56 5.69 2.17 -8.10
C LEU A 56 4.31 2.59 -7.58
N GLU A 57 4.02 3.89 -7.54
CA GLU A 57 2.69 4.39 -7.15
C GLU A 57 1.61 3.88 -8.10
N SER A 58 1.89 3.83 -9.40
CA SER A 58 0.98 3.29 -10.40
C SER A 58 0.70 1.81 -10.17
N GLU A 59 1.71 1.01 -9.83
CA GLU A 59 1.56 -0.41 -9.51
C GLU A 59 0.74 -0.62 -8.22
N VAL A 60 1.06 0.13 -7.17
CA VAL A 60 0.33 0.08 -5.88
C VAL A 60 -1.12 0.50 -6.04
N LEU A 61 -1.41 1.51 -6.87
CA LEU A 61 -2.79 1.91 -7.18
C LEU A 61 -3.59 0.77 -7.81
N VAL A 62 -2.99 0.01 -8.72
CA VAL A 62 -3.65 -1.16 -9.33
C VAL A 62 -3.90 -2.25 -8.30
N MET A 63 -2.92 -2.53 -7.43
CA MET A 63 -3.09 -3.50 -6.33
C MET A 63 -4.19 -3.07 -5.36
N TYR A 64 -4.20 -1.79 -4.97
CA TYR A 64 -5.22 -1.20 -4.12
C TYR A 64 -6.62 -1.41 -4.71
N ARG A 65 -6.87 -0.94 -5.94
CA ARG A 65 -8.18 -1.04 -6.59
C ARG A 65 -8.67 -2.49 -6.73
N LYS A 66 -7.78 -3.43 -7.01
CA LYS A 66 -8.13 -4.86 -7.09
C LYS A 66 -8.49 -5.45 -5.72
N THR A 67 -7.81 -5.00 -4.67
CA THR A 67 -7.97 -5.53 -3.31
C THR A 67 -9.17 -4.91 -2.59
N THR A 68 -9.40 -3.61 -2.78
CA THR A 68 -10.47 -2.84 -2.13
C THR A 68 -11.70 -2.67 -3.00
N TYR A 69 -11.84 -3.48 -4.07
CA TYR A 69 -13.00 -3.44 -4.94
C TYR A 69 -14.30 -3.58 -4.13
N GLY A 70 -15.25 -2.67 -4.37
CA GLY A 70 -16.53 -2.61 -3.64
C GLY A 70 -16.53 -1.71 -2.39
N TYR A 71 -15.39 -1.09 -2.03
CA TYR A 71 -15.29 -0.10 -0.97
C TYR A 71 -15.05 1.29 -1.55
N TRP A 72 -15.67 2.33 -0.97
CA TRP A 72 -15.55 3.70 -1.48
C TRP A 72 -14.29 4.41 -1.02
N SER A 73 -13.68 3.93 0.07
CA SER A 73 -12.48 4.53 0.64
C SER A 73 -11.61 3.50 1.35
N LEU A 74 -10.35 3.85 1.64
CA LEU A 74 -9.46 3.06 2.48
C LEU A 74 -10.04 2.86 3.88
N ARG A 75 -10.69 3.89 4.41
CA ARG A 75 -11.36 3.84 5.71
C ARG A 75 -12.49 2.80 5.70
N ASP A 76 -13.37 2.87 4.71
CA ASP A 76 -14.50 1.92 4.57
C ASP A 76 -13.99 0.48 4.52
N TYR A 77 -12.92 0.24 3.76
CA TYR A 77 -12.28 -1.07 3.67
C TYR A 77 -11.74 -1.54 5.02
N ARG A 78 -11.01 -0.67 5.74
CA ARG A 78 -10.43 -1.00 7.06
C ARG A 78 -11.50 -1.23 8.12
N GLU A 79 -12.55 -0.41 8.17
CA GLU A 79 -13.67 -0.56 9.09
C GLU A 79 -14.43 -1.87 8.85
N ALA A 80 -14.72 -2.23 7.61
CA ALA A 80 -15.39 -3.49 7.28
C ALA A 80 -14.59 -4.72 7.71
N ARG A 81 -13.25 -4.63 7.68
CA ARG A 81 -12.37 -5.69 8.14
C ARG A 81 -12.35 -5.84 9.67
N LEU A 82 -12.44 -4.75 10.42
CA LEU A 82 -12.58 -4.79 11.87
C LEU A 82 -13.85 -5.55 12.28
N VAL A 83 -14.96 -5.30 11.58
CA VAL A 83 -16.24 -5.96 11.84
C VAL A 83 -16.19 -7.46 11.51
N LYS A 84 -15.60 -7.83 10.36
CA LYS A 84 -15.43 -9.24 9.98
C LYS A 84 -14.55 -10.02 10.95
N GLY A 85 -13.44 -9.42 11.41
CA GLY A 85 -12.58 -10.07 12.41
C GLY A 85 -13.29 -10.40 13.72
N GLN A 86 -14.23 -9.55 14.14
CA GLN A 86 -15.05 -9.80 15.33
C GLN A 86 -16.14 -10.87 15.14
N SER A 87 -16.55 -11.15 13.90
CA SER A 87 -17.58 -12.15 13.61
C SER A 87 -17.02 -13.57 13.45
N GLU A 88 -15.71 -13.70 13.19
CA GLU A 88 -15.02 -15.00 13.07
C GLU A 88 -14.51 -15.52 14.43
N GLU A 89 -14.48 -14.66 15.46
CA GLU A 89 -14.07 -14.99 16.84
C GLU A 89 -15.25 -15.21 17.81
N ALA A 90 -16.50 -15.10 17.33
CA ALA A 90 -17.74 -15.27 18.12
C ALA A 90 -18.47 -16.57 17.76
#